data_AF-A0A963TBQ3-F1
#
_entry.id   AF-A0A963TBQ3-F1
#
_cell.length_a   1.000
_cell.length_b   1.000
_cell.length_c   1.000
_cell.angle_alpha   90.00
_cell.angle_beta   90.00
_cell.angle_gamma   90.00
#
_symmetry.space_group_name_H-M   'P 1'
#
loop_
_entity.id
_entity.type
_entity.pdbx_description
1 polymer ?
#
loop_
_entity_poly.entity_id
_entity_poly.type
_entity_poly.pdbx_seq_one_letter_code
_entity_poly.pdbx_strand_id
1 'polypeptide(L)'
;GLFALAVAAVYRRPMPVQPMKAVSALVIVGALGAGQAMATGLILGVLLLALAAAGAIGRLARVLPESVILGIQAGVGLHLALLGARLATEGPLYGLPALAALVLLSITPLRSFAALAVVAAATAVALGTAGAVTWPAPGLHLPVPAWPAWPDYQVAALTAVVPQLALTVTNAVLATAAIAGDYFPADRARLGPGRLAAGTGILNLVLAPLGALPMCHGAGGLVVQHRFGARSWGAPAIFGGLCLVLGLGFGDGARTLLALVPLGAVGALLLVAGAEMAAGRKVLALDGPGRAVALATALTCVLVNVAVGLVVGLILEGARRAWLRRRA
;
A
#
# COMPACT_ATOMS: atom_id res chain seq x y z
N GLY A 1 -7.94 5.85 10.63
CA GLY A 1 -8.30 6.04 12.05
C GLY A 1 -8.80 4.75 12.67
N LEU A 2 -10.10 4.45 12.52
CA LEU A 2 -10.77 3.30 13.18
C LEU A 2 -10.05 1.96 13.00
N PHE A 3 -9.62 1.64 11.78
CA PHE A 3 -8.86 0.40 11.49
C PHE A 3 -7.62 0.28 12.40
N ALA A 4 -6.83 1.35 12.52
CA ALA A 4 -5.60 1.34 13.32
C ALA A 4 -5.87 1.20 14.83
N LEU A 5 -6.94 1.81 15.35
CA LEU A 5 -7.36 1.62 16.74
C LEU A 5 -7.84 0.19 17.01
N ALA A 6 -8.62 -0.39 16.09
CA ALA A 6 -9.06 -1.79 16.19
C ALA A 6 -7.86 -2.74 16.20
N VAL A 7 -6.89 -2.50 15.32
CA VAL A 7 -5.63 -3.26 15.26
C VAL A 7 -4.81 -3.11 16.54
N ALA A 8 -4.71 -1.89 17.09
CA ALA A 8 -4.04 -1.64 18.36
C ALA A 8 -4.68 -2.44 19.51
N ALA A 9 -6.02 -2.44 19.59
CA ALA A 9 -6.76 -3.16 20.63
C ALA A 9 -6.66 -4.69 20.49
N VAL A 10 -6.81 -5.23 19.27
CA VAL A 10 -6.86 -6.68 19.03
C VAL A 10 -5.48 -7.33 19.15
N TYR A 11 -4.48 -6.76 18.47
CA TYR A 11 -3.16 -7.37 18.36
C TYR A 11 -2.21 -6.98 19.48
N ARG A 12 -2.45 -5.85 20.16
CA ARG A 12 -1.63 -5.32 21.26
C ARG A 12 -0.14 -5.14 20.93
N ARG A 13 0.18 -5.04 19.64
CA ARG A 13 1.52 -5.01 19.04
C ARG A 13 1.60 -3.91 17.98
N PRO A 14 2.80 -3.50 17.52
CA PRO A 14 2.99 -2.43 16.54
C PRO A 14 2.65 -2.92 15.13
N MET A 15 1.43 -3.42 14.97
CA MET A 15 0.92 -3.94 13.72
C MET A 15 0.55 -2.75 12.83
N PRO A 16 1.22 -2.57 11.67
CA PRO A 16 0.94 -1.45 10.79
C PRO A 16 -0.42 -1.61 10.12
N VAL A 17 -0.99 -0.47 9.75
CA VAL A 17 -2.18 -0.36 8.92
C VAL A 17 -1.87 0.62 7.81
N GLN A 18 -2.14 0.22 6.58
CA GLN A 18 -1.88 1.05 5.40
C GLN A 18 -2.90 0.75 4.31
N PRO A 19 -3.18 1.73 3.44
CA PRO A 19 -3.88 1.47 2.19
C PRO A 19 -3.19 0.37 1.36
N MET A 20 -4.00 -0.44 0.69
CA MET A 20 -3.55 -1.50 -0.19
C MET A 20 -2.76 -0.93 -1.37
N LYS A 21 -1.50 -1.36 -1.54
CA LYS A 21 -0.54 -0.70 -2.46
C LYS A 21 -1.03 -0.59 -3.91
N ALA A 22 -1.53 -1.67 -4.50
CA ALA A 22 -1.96 -1.64 -5.90
C ALA A 22 -3.23 -0.80 -6.07
N VAL A 23 -4.20 -0.94 -5.14
CA VAL A 23 -5.42 -0.12 -5.13
C VAL A 23 -5.09 1.36 -5.00
N SER A 24 -4.20 1.71 -4.06
CA SER A 24 -3.78 3.10 -3.83
C SER A 24 -3.10 3.67 -5.07
N ALA A 25 -2.21 2.91 -5.72
CA ALA A 25 -1.59 3.34 -6.96
C ALA A 25 -2.63 3.61 -8.05
N LEU A 26 -3.59 2.69 -8.25
CA LEU A 26 -4.65 2.84 -9.24
C LEU A 26 -5.57 4.05 -8.96
N VAL A 27 -5.87 4.33 -7.70
CA VAL A 27 -6.64 5.54 -7.31
C VAL A 27 -5.84 6.81 -7.61
N ILE A 28 -4.55 6.83 -7.24
CA ILE A 28 -3.69 8.01 -7.42
C ILE A 28 -3.54 8.36 -8.92
N VAL A 29 -3.44 7.36 -9.81
CA VAL A 29 -3.34 7.59 -11.26
C VAL A 29 -4.70 7.77 -11.95
N GLY A 30 -5.80 7.77 -11.19
CA GLY A 30 -7.15 7.96 -11.72
C GLY A 30 -7.75 6.74 -12.43
N ALA A 31 -7.12 5.56 -12.33
CA ALA A 31 -7.62 4.32 -12.91
C ALA A 31 -8.72 3.66 -12.06
N LEU A 32 -8.88 4.06 -10.79
CA LEU A 32 -9.98 3.65 -9.92
C LEU A 32 -10.67 4.87 -9.30
N GLY A 33 -11.98 4.95 -9.48
CA GLY A 33 -12.84 5.90 -8.77
C GLY A 33 -13.16 5.47 -7.33
N ALA A 34 -13.80 6.36 -6.56
CA ALA A 34 -14.14 6.11 -5.16
C ALA A 34 -15.07 4.90 -4.97
N GLY A 35 -16.12 4.77 -5.80
CA GLY A 35 -17.05 3.62 -5.77
C GLY A 35 -16.34 2.30 -6.05
N GLN A 36 -15.43 2.28 -7.04
CA GLN A 36 -14.64 1.09 -7.40
C GLN A 36 -13.62 0.72 -6.32
N ALA A 37 -12.98 1.71 -5.68
CA ALA A 37 -12.10 1.47 -4.53
C ALA A 37 -12.89 0.89 -3.34
N MET A 38 -14.08 1.42 -3.05
CA MET A 38 -14.97 0.88 -2.02
C MET A 38 -15.40 -0.56 -2.34
N ALA A 39 -15.84 -0.83 -3.58
CA ALA A 39 -16.21 -2.17 -4.03
C ALA A 39 -15.02 -3.15 -3.91
N THR A 40 -13.81 -2.71 -4.23
CA THR A 40 -12.58 -3.49 -4.05
C THR A 40 -12.40 -3.90 -2.59
N GLY A 41 -12.61 -2.97 -1.65
CA GLY A 41 -12.54 -3.23 -0.21
C GLY A 41 -13.56 -4.26 0.24
N LEU A 42 -14.80 -4.14 -0.22
CA LEU A 42 -15.88 -5.08 0.10
C LEU A 42 -15.59 -6.49 -0.44
N ILE A 43 -15.23 -6.61 -1.72
CA ILE A 43 -14.92 -7.90 -2.36
C ILE A 43 -13.73 -8.57 -1.66
N LEU A 44 -12.62 -7.84 -1.46
CA LEU A 44 -11.46 -8.36 -0.74
C LEU A 44 -11.81 -8.73 0.70
N GLY A 45 -12.70 -7.97 1.33
CA GLY A 45 -13.27 -8.25 2.63
C GLY A 45 -13.85 -9.65 2.73
N VAL A 46 -14.79 -9.97 1.83
CA VAL A 46 -15.43 -11.29 1.73
C VAL A 46 -14.41 -12.37 1.41
N LEU A 47 -13.57 -12.16 0.40
CA LEU A 47 -12.60 -13.17 -0.05
C LEU A 47 -11.59 -13.54 1.03
N LEU A 48 -11.05 -12.55 1.76
CA LEU A 48 -10.08 -12.81 2.83
C LEU A 48 -10.73 -13.54 4.01
N LEU A 49 -11.98 -13.23 4.34
CA LEU A 49 -12.72 -13.96 5.37
C LEU A 49 -13.00 -15.40 4.95
N ALA A 50 -13.45 -15.62 3.71
CA ALA A 50 -13.69 -16.96 3.18
C ALA A 50 -12.38 -17.80 3.17
N LEU A 51 -11.27 -17.20 2.73
CA LEU A 51 -9.96 -17.86 2.73
C LEU A 51 -9.46 -18.18 4.14
N ALA A 52 -9.70 -17.29 5.10
CA ALA A 52 -9.35 -17.51 6.50
C ALA A 52 -10.17 -18.64 7.11
N ALA A 53 -11.49 -18.63 6.91
CA ALA A 53 -12.40 -19.67 7.38
C ALA A 53 -12.08 -21.06 6.77
N ALA A 54 -11.73 -21.09 5.48
CA ALA A 54 -11.40 -22.32 4.77
C ALA A 54 -9.95 -22.82 4.99
N GLY A 55 -9.14 -22.12 5.80
CA GLY A 55 -7.71 -22.44 5.96
C GLY A 55 -6.92 -22.45 4.64
N ALA A 56 -7.36 -21.66 3.65
CA ALA A 56 -6.87 -21.73 2.27
C ALA A 56 -5.75 -20.73 1.94
N ILE A 57 -5.41 -19.83 2.88
CA ILE A 57 -4.41 -18.76 2.69
C ILE A 57 -3.06 -19.31 2.20
N GLY A 58 -2.53 -20.34 2.87
CA GLY A 58 -1.26 -20.95 2.48
C GLY A 58 -1.34 -21.70 1.15
N ARG A 59 -2.50 -22.29 0.82
CA ARG A 59 -2.73 -22.97 -0.47
C ARG A 59 -2.69 -21.98 -1.62
N LEU A 60 -3.42 -20.86 -1.49
CA LEU A 60 -3.46 -19.80 -2.49
C LEU A 60 -2.05 -19.22 -2.75
N ALA A 61 -1.29 -18.97 -1.70
CA ALA A 61 0.06 -18.43 -1.83
C ALA A 61 1.02 -19.35 -2.60
N ARG A 62 0.85 -20.69 -2.49
CA ARG A 62 1.68 -21.65 -3.24
C ARG A 62 1.33 -21.73 -4.72
N VAL A 63 0.11 -21.37 -5.10
CA VAL A 63 -0.35 -21.38 -6.50
C VAL A 63 0.22 -20.20 -7.27
N LEU A 64 0.39 -19.05 -6.60
CA LEU A 64 0.83 -17.81 -7.23
C LEU A 64 2.34 -17.82 -7.50
N PRO A 65 2.77 -17.73 -8.76
CA PRO A 65 4.19 -17.70 -9.07
C PRO A 65 4.88 -16.43 -8.58
N GLU A 66 6.07 -16.59 -7.99
CA GLU A 66 6.86 -15.47 -7.49
C GLU A 66 7.23 -14.47 -8.58
N SER A 67 7.61 -14.94 -9.78
CA SER A 67 7.93 -14.09 -10.95
C SER A 67 6.78 -13.15 -11.31
N VAL A 68 5.53 -13.64 -11.25
CA VAL A 68 4.33 -12.87 -11.58
C VAL A 68 4.00 -11.86 -10.50
N ILE A 69 4.08 -12.24 -9.22
CA ILE A 69 3.83 -11.31 -8.10
C ILE A 69 4.86 -10.18 -8.11
N LEU A 70 6.14 -10.51 -8.30
CA LEU A 70 7.23 -9.54 -8.39
C LEU A 70 7.09 -8.66 -9.63
N GLY A 71 6.64 -9.19 -10.76
CA GLY A 71 6.32 -8.42 -11.95
C GLY A 71 5.18 -7.42 -11.74
N ILE A 72 4.09 -7.82 -11.07
CA ILE A 72 2.99 -6.91 -10.70
C ILE A 72 3.48 -5.80 -9.77
N GLN A 73 4.24 -6.15 -8.73
CA GLN A 73 4.83 -5.17 -7.82
C GLN A 73 5.75 -4.20 -8.57
N ALA A 74 6.56 -4.72 -9.50
CA ALA A 74 7.47 -3.92 -10.28
C ALA A 74 6.73 -2.95 -11.22
N GLY A 75 5.68 -3.42 -11.90
CA GLY A 75 4.84 -2.59 -12.77
C GLY A 75 4.11 -1.49 -12.01
N VAL A 76 3.48 -1.83 -10.87
CA VAL A 76 2.85 -0.83 -9.99
C VAL A 76 3.88 0.18 -9.48
N GLY A 77 5.08 -0.28 -9.11
CA GLY A 77 6.17 0.58 -8.65
C GLY A 77 6.64 1.54 -9.73
N LEU A 78 6.81 1.05 -10.96
CA LEU A 78 7.20 1.88 -12.10
C LEU A 78 6.12 2.92 -12.41
N HIS A 79 4.84 2.56 -12.37
CA HIS A 79 3.74 3.49 -12.62
C HIS A 79 3.70 4.62 -11.58
N LEU A 80 3.89 4.29 -10.29
CA LEU A 80 4.04 5.28 -9.22
C LEU A 80 5.29 6.14 -9.42
N ALA A 81 6.41 5.54 -9.84
CA ALA A 81 7.65 6.27 -10.09
C ALA A 81 7.47 7.32 -11.20
N LEU A 82 6.83 6.94 -12.31
CA LEU A 82 6.53 7.83 -13.43
C LEU A 82 5.63 9.00 -13.01
N LEU A 83 4.57 8.72 -12.24
CA LEU A 83 3.73 9.79 -11.70
C LEU A 83 4.52 10.68 -10.74
N GLY A 84 5.33 10.08 -9.85
CA GLY A 84 6.16 10.82 -8.91
C GLY A 84 7.13 11.77 -9.62
N ALA A 85 7.77 11.29 -10.70
CA ALA A 85 8.62 12.11 -11.56
C ALA A 85 7.83 13.28 -12.15
N ARG A 86 6.66 13.02 -12.74
CA ARG A 86 5.80 14.06 -13.30
C ARG A 86 5.44 15.13 -12.27
N LEU A 87 4.94 14.73 -11.10
CA LEU A 87 4.56 15.64 -10.03
C LEU A 87 5.76 16.46 -9.51
N ALA A 88 6.93 15.83 -9.37
CA ALA A 88 8.15 16.50 -8.96
C ALA A 88 8.60 17.55 -9.99
N THR A 89 8.44 17.26 -11.29
CA THR A 89 8.79 18.19 -12.38
C THR A 89 7.77 19.29 -12.61
N GLU A 90 6.48 19.06 -12.34
CA GLU A 90 5.43 20.09 -12.42
C GLU A 90 5.54 21.10 -11.27
N GLY A 91 6.07 20.69 -10.12
CA GLY A 91 6.37 21.56 -8.98
C GLY A 91 7.87 21.63 -8.65
N PRO A 92 8.74 22.09 -9.56
CA PRO A 92 10.20 21.88 -9.47
C PRO A 92 10.83 22.60 -8.28
N LEU A 93 10.25 23.71 -7.83
CA LEU A 93 10.67 24.47 -6.64
C LEU A 93 10.70 23.60 -5.38
N TYR A 94 9.78 22.65 -5.25
CA TYR A 94 9.70 21.74 -4.11
C TYR A 94 10.18 20.33 -4.47
N GLY A 95 9.92 19.87 -5.69
CA GLY A 95 10.23 18.53 -6.14
C GLY A 95 11.72 18.24 -6.30
N LEU A 96 12.49 19.14 -6.94
CA LEU A 96 13.92 18.91 -7.16
C LEU A 96 14.72 18.96 -5.84
N PRO A 97 14.51 19.95 -4.93
CA PRO A 97 15.17 19.94 -3.63
C PRO A 97 14.77 18.75 -2.78
N ALA A 98 13.50 18.34 -2.80
CA ALA A 98 13.04 17.15 -2.10
C ALA A 98 13.76 15.88 -2.61
N LEU A 99 13.87 15.71 -3.93
CA LEU A 99 14.57 14.57 -4.53
C LEU A 99 16.06 14.58 -4.17
N ALA A 100 16.72 15.73 -4.29
CA ALA A 100 18.12 15.90 -3.90
C ALA A 100 18.33 15.57 -2.43
N ALA A 101 17.48 16.09 -1.54
CA ALA A 101 17.53 15.79 -0.11
C ALA A 101 17.31 14.30 0.19
N LEU A 102 16.36 13.63 -0.48
CA LEU A 102 16.16 12.19 -0.33
C LEU A 102 17.41 11.40 -0.71
N VAL A 103 18.03 11.72 -1.85
CA VAL A 103 19.24 11.04 -2.33
C VAL A 103 20.41 11.30 -1.38
N LEU A 104 20.65 12.55 -1.01
CA LEU A 104 21.74 12.94 -0.10
C LEU A 104 21.55 12.35 1.30
N LEU A 105 20.34 12.33 1.84
CA LEU A 105 20.09 11.73 3.16
C LEU A 105 20.14 10.20 3.11
N SER A 106 19.83 9.56 1.98
CA SER A 106 19.84 8.10 1.84
C SER A 106 21.22 7.47 2.07
N ILE A 107 22.30 8.22 1.80
CA ILE A 107 23.70 7.80 2.00
C ILE A 107 24.21 8.08 3.42
N THR A 108 23.42 8.73 4.27
CA THR A 108 23.79 9.10 5.64
C THR A 108 23.14 8.16 6.66
N PRO A 109 23.61 8.14 7.93
CA PRO A 109 22.87 7.48 9.02
C PRO A 109 21.45 8.02 9.22
N LEU A 110 21.15 9.22 8.72
CA LEU A 110 19.85 9.89 8.82
C LEU A 110 18.83 9.40 7.77
N ARG A 111 19.17 8.44 6.90
CA ARG A 111 18.27 7.91 5.85
C ARG A 111 16.86 7.54 6.33
N SER A 112 16.74 7.07 7.57
CA SER A 112 15.45 6.66 8.14
C SER A 112 14.51 7.85 8.40
N PHE A 113 15.06 9.06 8.54
CA PHE A 113 14.34 10.30 8.76
C PHE A 113 14.17 11.13 7.48
N ALA A 114 14.72 10.68 6.35
CA ALA A 114 14.76 11.46 5.10
C ALA A 114 13.36 11.89 4.64
N ALA A 115 12.40 10.97 4.63
CA ALA A 115 11.02 11.30 4.23
C ALA A 115 10.37 12.33 5.17
N LEU A 116 10.56 12.17 6.49
CA LEU A 116 10.03 13.12 7.48
C LEU A 116 10.68 14.50 7.32
N ALA A 117 11.99 14.55 7.17
CA ALA A 117 12.75 15.79 6.97
C ALA A 117 12.30 16.53 5.71
N VAL A 118 12.09 15.80 4.60
CA VAL A 118 11.61 16.38 3.35
C VAL A 118 10.20 16.93 3.47
N VAL A 119 9.27 16.17 4.07
CA VAL A 119 7.90 16.67 4.29
C VAL A 119 7.91 17.91 5.17
N ALA A 120 8.64 17.88 6.29
CA ALA A 120 8.71 19.00 7.23
C ALA A 120 9.33 20.25 6.58
N ALA A 121 10.48 20.10 5.91
CA ALA A 121 11.17 21.21 5.26
C ALA A 121 10.36 21.81 4.10
N ALA A 122 9.79 20.96 3.23
CA ALA A 122 8.98 21.43 2.11
C ALA A 122 7.73 22.18 2.61
N THR A 123 7.07 21.66 3.65
CA THR A 123 5.91 22.32 4.27
C THR A 123 6.30 23.64 4.94
N ALA A 124 7.43 23.69 5.66
CA ALA A 124 7.91 24.92 6.30
C ALA A 124 8.25 26.02 5.29
N VAL A 125 8.92 25.67 4.19
CA VAL A 125 9.21 26.61 3.09
C VAL A 125 7.91 27.08 2.42
N ALA A 126 6.97 26.16 2.17
CA ALA A 126 5.68 26.52 1.59
C ALA A 126 4.89 27.46 2.49
N LEU A 127 4.87 27.23 3.81
CA LEU A 127 4.23 28.14 4.77
C LEU A 127 4.94 29.49 4.88
N GLY A 128 6.27 29.53 4.78
CA GLY A 128 7.05 30.77 4.85
C GLY A 128 6.95 31.64 3.59
N THR A 129 6.58 31.03 2.46
CA THR A 129 6.39 31.70 1.16
C THR A 129 4.92 31.93 0.84
N ALA A 130 4.01 31.16 1.45
CA ALA A 130 2.60 31.44 1.43
C ALA A 130 2.31 32.75 2.17
N GLY A 131 1.36 33.51 1.65
CA GLY A 131 0.79 34.65 2.38
C GLY A 131 -0.06 34.19 3.57
N ALA A 132 -1.17 34.90 3.84
CA ALA A 132 -2.08 34.48 4.90
C ALA A 132 -2.67 33.08 4.64
N VAL A 133 -2.34 32.11 5.49
CA VAL A 133 -2.93 30.76 5.46
C VAL A 133 -4.25 30.79 6.21
N THR A 134 -5.33 30.38 5.53
CA THR A 134 -6.63 30.20 6.17
C THR A 134 -6.67 28.82 6.83
N TRP A 135 -6.74 28.80 8.16
CA TRP A 135 -6.83 27.56 8.92
C TRP A 135 -8.28 27.07 8.99
N PRO A 136 -8.56 25.78 8.72
CA PRO A 136 -9.90 25.24 8.87
C PRO A 136 -10.32 25.24 10.34
N ALA A 137 -11.55 25.65 10.61
CA ALA A 137 -12.12 25.60 11.95
C ALA A 137 -12.40 24.14 12.36
N PRO A 138 -12.13 23.76 13.62
CA PRO A 138 -12.49 22.44 14.11
C PRO A 138 -14.01 22.29 14.22
N GLY A 139 -14.51 21.10 13.91
CA GLY A 139 -15.92 20.72 14.01
C GLY A 139 -16.08 19.21 14.14
N LEU A 140 -17.30 18.72 14.37
CA LEU A 140 -17.59 17.28 14.34
C LEU A 140 -18.12 16.88 12.97
N HIS A 141 -17.34 16.10 12.24
CA HIS A 141 -17.65 15.60 10.90
C HIS A 141 -17.81 14.08 10.95
N LEU A 142 -19.03 13.60 10.78
CA LEU A 142 -19.31 12.15 10.76
C LEU A 142 -19.31 11.63 9.30
N PRO A 143 -18.75 10.44 9.05
CA PRO A 143 -18.83 9.83 7.72
C PRO A 143 -20.27 9.46 7.40
N VAL A 144 -20.70 9.75 6.17
CA VAL A 144 -21.99 9.30 5.65
C VAL A 144 -21.78 7.93 4.99
N PRO A 145 -22.49 6.87 5.44
CA PRO A 145 -22.40 5.57 4.79
C PRO A 145 -22.82 5.66 3.32
N ALA A 146 -22.05 5.03 2.45
CA ALA A 146 -22.30 4.93 1.02
C ALA A 146 -22.07 3.49 0.54
N TRP A 147 -22.66 3.16 -0.61
CA TRP A 147 -22.54 1.84 -1.23
C TRP A 147 -22.11 1.99 -2.68
N PRO A 148 -21.26 1.09 -3.21
CA PRO A 148 -20.90 1.11 -4.62
C PRO A 148 -22.10 0.77 -5.50
N ALA A 149 -22.13 1.33 -6.70
CA ALA A 149 -23.08 0.91 -7.72
C ALA A 149 -22.69 -0.47 -8.25
N TRP A 150 -23.64 -1.21 -8.82
CA TRP A 150 -23.36 -2.55 -9.38
C TRP A 150 -22.19 -2.56 -10.39
N PRO A 151 -22.07 -1.60 -11.33
CA PRO A 151 -20.93 -1.54 -12.25
C PRO A 151 -19.57 -1.39 -11.55
N ASP A 152 -19.53 -0.75 -10.37
CA ASP A 152 -18.28 -0.58 -9.62
C ASP A 152 -17.69 -1.93 -9.19
N TYR A 153 -18.54 -2.89 -8.81
CA TYR A 153 -18.10 -4.23 -8.44
C TYR A 153 -17.47 -4.98 -9.61
N GLN A 154 -18.04 -4.84 -10.82
CA GLN A 154 -17.51 -5.49 -12.02
C GLN A 154 -16.13 -4.96 -12.38
N VAL A 155 -15.97 -3.63 -12.37
CA VAL A 155 -14.68 -3.00 -12.64
C VAL A 155 -13.68 -3.37 -11.56
N ALA A 156 -14.04 -3.23 -10.28
CA ALA A 156 -13.17 -3.56 -9.15
C ALA A 156 -12.68 -5.01 -9.18
N ALA A 157 -13.58 -5.96 -9.46
CA ALA A 157 -13.25 -7.38 -9.54
C ALA A 157 -12.15 -7.66 -10.56
N LEU A 158 -12.22 -7.03 -11.73
CA LEU A 158 -11.28 -7.25 -12.82
C LEU A 158 -9.97 -6.48 -12.62
N THR A 159 -10.04 -5.19 -12.26
CA THR A 159 -8.87 -4.30 -12.30
C THR A 159 -8.02 -4.35 -11.04
N ALA A 160 -8.63 -4.57 -9.87
CA ALA A 160 -7.99 -4.33 -8.58
C ALA A 160 -7.97 -5.59 -7.70
N VAL A 161 -9.09 -6.31 -7.59
CA VAL A 161 -9.26 -7.39 -6.61
C VAL A 161 -8.26 -8.53 -6.83
N VAL A 162 -8.16 -9.08 -8.04
CA VAL A 162 -7.29 -10.24 -8.29
C VAL A 162 -5.81 -9.95 -7.98
N PRO A 163 -5.18 -8.91 -8.56
CA PRO A 163 -3.78 -8.61 -8.25
C PRO A 163 -3.58 -8.21 -6.79
N GLN A 164 -4.53 -7.47 -6.20
CA GLN A 164 -4.43 -7.04 -4.81
C GLN A 164 -4.60 -8.20 -3.84
N LEU A 165 -5.43 -9.21 -4.13
CA LEU A 165 -5.59 -10.39 -3.29
C LEU A 165 -4.27 -11.16 -3.18
N ALA A 166 -3.62 -11.40 -4.32
CA ALA A 166 -2.31 -12.04 -4.39
C ALA A 166 -1.26 -11.29 -3.54
N LEU A 167 -1.20 -9.96 -3.68
CA LEU A 167 -0.27 -9.12 -2.93
C LEU A 167 -0.59 -9.10 -1.42
N THR A 168 -1.87 -9.07 -1.06
CA THR A 168 -2.33 -9.03 0.33
C THR A 168 -1.99 -10.33 1.04
N VAL A 169 -2.28 -11.47 0.41
CA VAL A 169 -1.99 -12.79 0.99
C VAL A 169 -0.49 -13.00 1.21
N THR A 170 0.34 -12.61 0.25
CA THR A 170 1.80 -12.82 0.37
C THR A 170 2.47 -11.82 1.30
N ASN A 171 2.16 -10.53 1.21
CA ASN A 171 2.83 -9.48 1.97
C ASN A 171 2.13 -9.19 3.30
N ALA A 172 0.86 -8.81 3.26
CA ALA A 172 0.11 -8.34 4.43
C ALA A 172 -0.34 -9.47 5.37
N VAL A 173 -0.37 -10.72 4.88
CA VAL A 173 -0.77 -11.87 5.67
C VAL A 173 0.42 -12.77 5.99
N LEU A 174 1.01 -13.45 5.01
CA LEU A 174 2.05 -14.46 5.26
C LEU A 174 3.38 -13.85 5.73
N ALA A 175 3.95 -12.92 4.95
CA ALA A 175 5.22 -12.29 5.33
C ALA A 175 5.08 -11.47 6.62
N THR A 176 3.95 -10.79 6.80
CA THR A 176 3.68 -10.05 8.03
C THR A 176 3.57 -11.01 9.24
N ALA A 177 2.84 -12.11 9.12
CA ALA A 177 2.72 -13.11 10.20
C ALA A 177 4.07 -13.74 10.55
N ALA A 178 4.90 -14.07 9.55
CA ALA A 178 6.23 -14.62 9.77
C ALA A 178 7.11 -13.65 10.57
N ILE A 179 7.24 -12.41 10.10
CA ILE A 179 8.05 -11.37 10.79
C ILE A 179 7.49 -11.07 12.19
N ALA A 180 6.16 -10.99 12.32
CA ALA A 180 5.51 -10.78 13.60
C ALA A 180 5.78 -11.94 14.57
N GLY A 181 5.80 -13.18 14.07
CA GLY A 181 6.16 -14.36 14.86
C GLY A 181 7.63 -14.42 15.26
N ASP A 182 8.53 -13.80 14.50
CA ASP A 182 9.94 -13.69 14.85
C ASP A 182 10.16 -12.59 15.90
N TYR A 183 9.51 -11.43 15.75
CA TYR A 183 9.61 -10.32 16.71
C TYR A 183 8.86 -10.57 18.02
N PHE A 184 7.73 -11.27 17.96
CA PHE A 184 6.83 -11.48 19.10
C PHE A 184 6.45 -12.97 19.22
N PRO A 185 7.40 -13.86 19.58
CA PRO A 185 7.19 -15.30 19.59
C PRO A 185 6.05 -15.75 20.52
N ALA A 186 5.85 -15.04 21.63
CA ALA A 186 4.76 -15.31 22.59
C ALA A 186 3.35 -15.06 22.01
N ASP A 187 3.23 -14.25 20.96
CA ASP A 187 1.94 -13.85 20.37
C ASP A 187 1.66 -14.52 19.01
N ARG A 188 2.44 -15.53 18.60
CA ARG A 188 2.30 -16.20 17.29
C ARG A 188 0.88 -16.66 16.97
N ALA A 189 0.15 -17.18 17.97
CA ALA A 189 -1.24 -17.58 17.78
C ALA A 189 -2.17 -16.40 17.44
N ARG A 190 -1.92 -15.22 18.02
CA ARG A 190 -2.69 -13.98 17.80
C ARG A 190 -2.32 -13.30 16.48
N LEU A 191 -1.06 -13.44 16.05
CA LEU A 191 -0.47 -12.78 14.87
C LEU A 191 -0.39 -13.73 13.66
N GLY A 192 -1.09 -14.86 13.70
CA GLY A 192 -1.06 -15.87 12.65
C GLY A 192 -1.78 -15.45 11.35
N PRO A 193 -1.48 -16.10 10.21
CA PRO A 193 -2.03 -15.74 8.90
C PRO A 193 -3.56 -15.68 8.86
N GLY A 194 -4.24 -16.66 9.44
CA GLY A 194 -5.71 -16.71 9.49
C GLY A 194 -6.32 -15.49 10.19
N ARG A 195 -5.72 -15.06 11.31
CA ARG A 195 -6.21 -13.90 12.07
C ARG A 195 -5.91 -12.59 11.34
N LEU A 196 -4.74 -12.44 10.73
CA LEU A 196 -4.40 -11.26 9.94
C LEU A 196 -5.32 -11.11 8.72
N ALA A 197 -5.61 -12.21 8.02
CA ALA A 197 -6.54 -12.20 6.89
C ALA A 197 -7.98 -11.90 7.34
N ALA A 198 -8.47 -12.57 8.38
CA ALA A 198 -9.81 -12.33 8.91
C ALA A 198 -9.97 -10.88 9.43
N GLY A 199 -9.01 -10.37 10.19
CA GLY A 199 -9.02 -9.00 10.70
C GLY A 199 -8.98 -7.97 9.57
N THR A 200 -8.16 -8.20 8.55
CA THR A 200 -8.16 -7.37 7.34
C THR A 200 -9.52 -7.43 6.65
N GLY A 201 -10.10 -8.62 6.51
CA GLY A 201 -11.38 -8.82 5.83
C GLY A 201 -12.54 -8.10 6.54
N ILE A 202 -12.70 -8.34 7.84
CA ILE A 202 -13.74 -7.72 8.69
C ILE A 202 -13.65 -6.20 8.64
N LEU A 203 -12.44 -5.65 8.84
CA LEU A 203 -12.28 -4.20 8.90
C LEU A 203 -12.53 -3.53 7.55
N ASN A 204 -12.22 -4.18 6.42
CA ASN A 204 -12.62 -3.65 5.11
C ASN A 204 -14.12 -3.72 4.88
N LEU A 205 -14.81 -4.81 5.28
CA LEU A 205 -16.26 -4.90 5.17
C LEU A 205 -16.98 -3.82 5.98
N VAL A 206 -16.50 -3.56 7.20
CA VAL A 206 -17.12 -2.57 8.10
C VAL A 206 -16.80 -1.14 7.67
N LEU A 207 -15.57 -0.87 7.23
CA LEU A 207 -15.11 0.50 7.02
C LEU A 207 -15.23 0.99 5.57
N ALA A 208 -15.27 0.10 4.57
CA ALA A 208 -15.44 0.52 3.18
C ALA A 208 -16.75 1.34 2.96
N PRO A 209 -17.92 0.95 3.51
CA PRO A 209 -19.13 1.77 3.40
C PRO A 209 -19.00 3.15 4.05
N LEU A 210 -18.08 3.33 5.00
CA LEU A 210 -17.79 4.62 5.63
C LEU A 210 -16.78 5.47 4.83
N GLY A 211 -16.49 5.09 3.58
CA GLY A 211 -15.57 5.80 2.69
C GLY A 211 -14.09 5.47 2.93
N ALA A 212 -13.78 4.41 3.69
CA ALA A 212 -12.38 4.00 3.86
C ALA A 212 -11.82 3.38 2.58
N LEU A 213 -10.62 3.81 2.17
CA LEU A 213 -9.85 3.09 1.17
C LEU A 213 -9.56 1.66 1.65
N PRO A 214 -9.46 0.68 0.73
CA PRO A 214 -9.08 -0.68 1.10
C PRO A 214 -7.74 -0.70 1.82
N MET A 215 -7.70 -1.28 3.01
CA MET A 215 -6.53 -1.29 3.89
C MET A 215 -6.08 -2.70 4.23
N CYS A 216 -4.80 -2.85 4.55
CA CYS A 216 -4.22 -4.10 5.01
C CYS A 216 -3.09 -3.85 6.01
N HIS A 217 -2.48 -4.93 6.50
CA HIS A 217 -1.21 -4.87 7.21
C HIS A 217 -0.02 -4.77 6.24
N GLY A 218 1.21 -4.95 6.72
CA GLY A 218 2.34 -5.12 5.84
C GLY A 218 3.66 -5.39 6.55
N ALA A 219 4.45 -6.28 5.96
CA ALA A 219 5.74 -6.71 6.48
C ALA A 219 6.69 -5.52 6.65
N GLY A 220 6.81 -4.66 5.61
CA GLY A 220 7.68 -3.49 5.64
C GLY A 220 7.31 -2.49 6.75
N GLY A 221 6.00 -2.24 6.94
CA GLY A 221 5.53 -1.34 8.00
C GLY A 221 5.87 -1.86 9.40
N LEU A 222 5.77 -3.18 9.61
CA LEU A 222 6.09 -3.82 10.87
C LEU A 222 7.59 -3.75 11.17
N VAL A 223 8.42 -4.04 10.15
CA VAL A 223 9.88 -3.89 10.23
C VAL A 223 10.26 -2.46 10.59
N VAL A 224 9.65 -1.46 9.95
CA VAL A 224 9.93 -0.04 10.21
C VAL A 224 9.50 0.35 11.63
N GLN A 225 8.27 0.03 12.05
CA GLN A 225 7.81 0.34 13.41
C GLN A 225 8.70 -0.32 14.47
N HIS A 226 9.06 -1.58 14.27
CA HIS A 226 9.99 -2.29 15.17
C HIS A 226 11.40 -1.67 15.17
N ARG A 227 11.92 -1.27 13.99
CA ARG A 227 13.21 -0.59 13.88
C ARG A 227 13.24 0.74 14.65
N PHE A 228 12.14 1.47 14.68
CA PHE A 228 11.98 2.71 15.46
C PHE A 228 11.58 2.47 16.93
N GLY A 229 11.72 1.24 17.43
CA GLY A 229 11.54 0.94 18.86
C GLY A 229 10.11 0.64 19.30
N ALA A 230 9.12 0.63 18.39
CA ALA A 230 7.76 0.25 18.77
C ALA A 230 7.71 -1.25 19.13
N ARG A 231 7.14 -1.59 20.29
CA ARG A 231 7.01 -2.98 20.79
C ARG A 231 5.58 -3.33 21.25
N SER A 232 4.69 -2.35 21.28
CA SER A 232 3.32 -2.45 21.78
C SER A 232 2.33 -1.76 20.84
N TRP A 233 1.07 -1.70 21.28
CA TRP A 233 -0.06 -1.06 20.57
C TRP A 233 0.05 0.46 20.40
N GLY A 234 0.99 1.12 21.08
CA GLY A 234 1.07 2.59 21.09
C GLY A 234 1.23 3.20 19.70
N ALA A 235 2.09 2.63 18.86
CA ALA A 235 2.32 3.14 17.50
C ALA A 235 1.04 3.17 16.63
N PRO A 236 0.30 2.05 16.45
CA PRO A 236 -0.96 2.09 15.70
C PRO A 236 -2.05 2.91 16.39
N ALA A 237 -2.06 3.01 17.73
CA ALA A 237 -3.05 3.83 18.43
C ALA A 237 -2.82 5.34 18.22
N ILE A 238 -1.58 5.81 18.33
CA ILE A 238 -1.22 7.21 18.06
C ILE A 238 -1.57 7.56 16.61
N PHE A 239 -1.16 6.72 15.66
CA PHE A 239 -1.51 6.91 14.25
C PHE A 239 -3.02 6.94 14.03
N GLY A 240 -3.76 5.98 14.61
CA GLY A 240 -5.21 5.91 14.51
C GLY A 240 -5.91 7.13 15.10
N GLY A 241 -5.48 7.59 16.28
CA GLY A 241 -5.99 8.76 16.97
C GLY A 241 -5.76 10.04 16.16
N LEU A 242 -4.54 10.27 15.67
CA LEU A 242 -4.22 11.43 14.82
C LEU A 242 -5.09 11.45 13.55
N CYS A 243 -5.25 10.31 12.88
CA CYS A 243 -6.14 10.24 11.72
C CYS A 243 -7.62 10.52 12.06
N LEU A 244 -8.09 10.12 13.25
CA LEU A 244 -9.46 10.41 13.68
C LEU A 244 -9.64 11.88 14.05
N VAL A 245 -8.66 12.49 14.72
CA VAL A 245 -8.67 13.94 14.99
C VAL A 245 -8.71 14.71 13.67
N LEU A 246 -7.90 14.33 12.68
CA LEU A 246 -7.95 14.95 11.35
C LEU A 246 -9.31 14.73 10.67
N GLY A 247 -9.76 13.49 10.56
CA GLY A 247 -10.99 13.16 9.82
C GLY A 247 -12.27 13.67 10.48
N LEU A 248 -12.46 13.40 11.77
CA LEU A 248 -13.66 13.81 12.51
C LEU A 248 -13.62 15.27 12.94
N GLY A 249 -12.42 15.81 13.22
CA GLY A 249 -12.24 17.17 13.73
C GLY A 249 -12.20 18.24 12.64
N PHE A 250 -11.80 17.90 11.41
CA PHE A 250 -11.64 18.88 10.34
C PHE A 250 -12.37 18.51 9.04
N GLY A 251 -12.84 17.26 8.87
CA GLY A 251 -13.59 16.85 7.68
C GLY A 251 -12.88 17.20 6.38
N ASP A 252 -13.54 17.99 5.52
CA ASP A 252 -12.95 18.49 4.27
C ASP A 252 -11.76 19.44 4.50
N GLY A 253 -11.75 20.18 5.62
CA GLY A 253 -10.60 20.99 6.04
C GLY A 253 -9.35 20.16 6.31
N ALA A 254 -9.46 18.86 6.60
CA ALA A 254 -8.30 17.98 6.68
C ALA A 254 -7.55 17.90 5.35
N ARG A 255 -8.26 18.00 4.21
CA ARG A 255 -7.65 18.04 2.88
C ARG A 255 -6.84 19.31 2.70
N THR A 256 -7.34 20.46 3.18
CA THR A 256 -6.63 21.74 3.18
C THR A 256 -5.34 21.66 4.01
N LEU A 257 -5.41 21.03 5.19
CA LEU A 257 -4.22 20.81 6.04
C LEU A 257 -3.19 19.90 5.36
N LEU A 258 -3.63 18.80 4.74
CA LEU A 258 -2.73 17.89 4.01
C LEU A 258 -2.15 18.53 2.74
N ALA A 259 -2.89 19.46 2.11
CA ALA A 259 -2.45 20.22 0.94
C ALA A 259 -1.38 21.27 1.27
N LEU A 260 -1.06 21.50 2.55
CA LEU A 260 0.11 22.30 2.94
C LEU A 260 1.44 21.64 2.54
N VAL A 261 1.45 20.32 2.37
CA VAL A 261 2.61 19.60 1.82
C VAL A 261 2.64 19.82 0.30
N PRO A 262 3.68 20.47 -0.25
CA PRO A 262 3.72 20.75 -1.68
C PRO A 262 3.71 19.47 -2.51
N LEU A 263 2.86 19.44 -3.54
CA LEU A 263 2.68 18.25 -4.37
C LEU A 263 3.97 17.81 -5.08
N GLY A 264 4.87 18.75 -5.40
CA GLY A 264 6.20 18.42 -5.94
C GLY A 264 7.05 17.58 -4.98
N ALA A 265 7.02 17.88 -3.67
CA ALA A 265 7.72 17.09 -2.65
C ALA A 265 7.09 15.71 -2.46
N VAL A 266 5.76 15.62 -2.51
CA VAL A 266 5.04 14.33 -2.54
C VAL A 266 5.44 13.52 -3.78
N GLY A 267 5.58 14.18 -4.93
CA GLY A 267 6.09 13.58 -6.16
C GLY A 267 7.47 12.96 -6.00
N ALA A 268 8.41 13.66 -5.36
CA ALA A 268 9.75 13.13 -5.10
C ALA A 268 9.73 11.89 -4.18
N LEU A 269 8.91 11.91 -3.13
CA LEU A 269 8.71 10.74 -2.25
C LEU A 269 8.12 9.55 -3.03
N LEU A 270 7.13 9.82 -3.87
CA LEU A 270 6.46 8.81 -4.68
C LEU A 270 7.41 8.22 -5.74
N LEU A 271 8.28 9.06 -6.33
CA LEU A 271 9.32 8.63 -7.27
C LEU A 271 10.27 7.63 -6.61
N VAL A 272 10.83 7.98 -5.45
CA VAL A 272 11.77 7.11 -4.73
C VAL A 272 11.08 5.83 -4.28
N ALA A 273 9.91 5.90 -3.64
CA ALA A 273 9.18 4.72 -3.18
C ALA A 273 8.74 3.81 -4.34
N GLY A 274 8.31 4.40 -5.46
CA GLY A 274 7.97 3.70 -6.68
C GLY A 274 9.18 2.99 -7.29
N ALA A 275 10.33 3.66 -7.38
CA ALA A 275 11.56 3.10 -7.91
C ALA A 275 12.11 1.95 -7.03
N GLU A 276 12.08 2.10 -5.70
CA GLU A 276 12.46 1.04 -4.76
C GLU A 276 11.56 -0.20 -4.89
N MET A 277 10.27 0.00 -5.16
CA MET A 277 9.32 -1.08 -5.41
C MET A 277 9.51 -1.73 -6.80
N ALA A 278 9.81 -0.91 -7.82
CA ALA A 278 10.08 -1.33 -9.19
C ALA A 278 11.34 -2.20 -9.31
N ALA A 279 12.43 -1.73 -8.70
CA ALA A 279 13.76 -2.34 -8.75
C ALA A 279 14.13 -3.05 -7.44
N GLY A 280 13.14 -3.65 -6.76
CA GLY A 280 13.34 -4.32 -5.49
C GLY A 280 14.34 -5.49 -5.61
N ARG A 281 15.15 -5.72 -4.56
CA ARG A 281 16.16 -6.79 -4.53
C ARG A 281 15.63 -8.17 -4.94
N LYS A 282 14.39 -8.49 -4.57
CA LYS A 282 13.74 -9.76 -4.94
C LYS A 282 13.49 -9.88 -6.45
N VAL A 283 13.12 -8.79 -7.12
CA VAL A 283 12.96 -8.74 -8.57
C VAL A 283 14.29 -9.00 -9.27
N LEU A 284 15.36 -8.37 -8.77
CA LEU A 284 16.70 -8.50 -9.32
C LEU A 284 17.31 -9.89 -9.08
N ALA A 285 16.95 -10.55 -7.98
CA ALA A 285 17.42 -11.88 -7.61
C ALA A 285 16.77 -13.03 -8.39
N LEU A 286 15.74 -12.75 -9.22
CA LEU A 286 15.16 -13.76 -10.11
C LEU A 286 16.20 -14.28 -11.11
N ASP A 287 16.08 -15.55 -11.49
CA ASP A 287 16.83 -16.14 -12.60
C ASP A 287 16.51 -15.44 -13.92
N GLY A 288 17.36 -15.58 -14.94
CA GLY A 288 17.18 -14.90 -16.23
C GLY A 288 15.76 -15.08 -16.82
N PRO A 289 15.27 -16.33 -16.95
CA PRO A 289 13.91 -16.60 -17.43
C PRO A 289 12.80 -16.06 -16.52
N GLY A 290 12.90 -16.21 -15.19
CA GLY A 290 11.90 -15.66 -14.26
C GLY A 290 11.88 -14.14 -14.24
N ARG A 291 13.04 -13.49 -14.38
CA ARG A 291 13.16 -12.04 -14.52
C ARG A 291 12.54 -11.54 -15.83
N ALA A 292 12.67 -12.28 -16.93
CA ALA A 292 11.98 -11.95 -18.17
C ALA A 292 10.44 -11.99 -18.02
N VAL A 293 9.91 -13.00 -17.33
CA VAL A 293 8.47 -13.06 -17.00
C VAL A 293 8.05 -11.86 -16.14
N ALA A 294 8.82 -11.53 -15.11
CA ALA A 294 8.53 -10.39 -14.24
C ALA A 294 8.56 -9.06 -15.01
N LEU A 295 9.54 -8.84 -15.89
CA LEU A 295 9.64 -7.64 -16.72
C LEU A 295 8.48 -7.54 -17.73
N ALA A 296 8.13 -8.64 -18.40
CA ALA A 296 6.98 -8.66 -19.31
C ALA A 296 5.68 -8.33 -18.56
N THR A 297 5.47 -8.96 -17.40
CA THR A 297 4.34 -8.68 -16.50
C THR A 297 4.30 -7.21 -16.11
N ALA A 298 5.43 -6.65 -15.67
CA ALA A 298 5.54 -5.25 -15.25
C ALA A 298 5.24 -4.28 -16.40
N LEU A 299 5.78 -4.55 -17.59
CA LEU A 299 5.56 -3.74 -18.79
C LEU A 299 4.09 -3.76 -19.19
N THR A 300 3.45 -4.92 -19.21
CA THR A 300 2.01 -5.03 -19.49
C THR A 300 1.15 -4.33 -18.44
N CYS A 301 1.54 -4.38 -17.16
CA CYS A 301 0.86 -3.63 -16.11
C CYS A 301 0.85 -2.12 -16.39
N VAL A 302 1.97 -1.59 -16.89
CA VAL A 302 2.16 -0.16 -17.15
C VAL A 302 1.50 0.27 -18.46
N LEU A 303 1.61 -0.55 -19.51
CA LEU A 303 1.10 -0.22 -20.85
C LEU A 303 -0.40 -0.47 -21.01
N VAL A 304 -0.96 -1.43 -20.26
CA VAL A 304 -2.36 -1.85 -20.42
C VAL A 304 -3.13 -1.68 -19.11
N ASN A 305 -2.88 -2.56 -18.15
CA ASN A 305 -3.35 -2.48 -16.76
C ASN A 305 -2.85 -3.70 -15.98
N VAL A 306 -2.98 -3.65 -14.66
CA VAL A 306 -2.51 -4.69 -13.74
C VAL A 306 -3.19 -6.05 -13.98
N ALA A 307 -4.47 -6.07 -14.37
CA ALA A 307 -5.22 -7.29 -14.61
C ALA A 307 -4.68 -8.07 -15.82
N VAL A 308 -4.47 -7.36 -16.94
CA VAL A 308 -3.87 -7.95 -18.15
C VAL A 308 -2.42 -8.37 -17.86
N GLY A 309 -1.68 -7.58 -17.08
CA GLY A 309 -0.35 -7.95 -16.63
C GLY A 309 -0.32 -9.28 -15.87
N LEU A 310 -1.24 -9.49 -14.94
CA LEU A 310 -1.39 -10.77 -14.23
C LEU A 310 -1.64 -11.94 -15.21
N VAL A 311 -2.58 -11.79 -16.14
CA VAL A 311 -2.91 -12.84 -17.12
C VAL A 311 -1.69 -13.19 -17.98
N VAL A 312 -1.04 -12.18 -18.55
CA VAL A 312 0.18 -12.36 -19.36
C VAL A 312 1.28 -13.02 -18.55
N GLY A 313 1.51 -12.58 -17.31
CA GLY A 313 2.50 -13.17 -16.42
C GLY A 313 2.24 -14.64 -16.12
N LEU A 314 0.98 -15.01 -15.83
CA LEU A 314 0.60 -16.40 -15.58
C LEU A 314 0.79 -17.29 -16.82
N ILE A 315 0.45 -16.80 -18.00
CA ILE A 315 0.66 -17.52 -19.27
C ILE A 315 2.15 -17.75 -19.52
N LEU A 316 2.97 -16.70 -19.41
CA LEU A 316 4.41 -16.78 -19.65
C LEU A 316 5.11 -17.69 -18.64
N GLU A 317 4.74 -17.60 -17.36
CA GLU A 317 5.26 -18.48 -16.33
C GLU A 317 4.82 -19.94 -16.55
N GLY A 318 3.58 -20.17 -16.98
CA GLY A 318 3.09 -21.49 -17.34
C GLY A 318 3.90 -22.10 -18.48
N ALA A 319 4.18 -21.32 -19.53
CA ALA A 319 5.03 -21.72 -20.64
C ALA A 319 6.47 -22.01 -20.19
N ARG A 320 7.05 -21.16 -19.34
CA ARG A 320 8.39 -21.35 -18.76
C ARG A 320 8.49 -22.68 -18.02
N ARG A 321 7.52 -22.97 -17.15
CA ARG A 321 7.46 -24.24 -16.39
C ARG A 321 7.24 -25.45 -17.28
N ALA A 322 6.43 -25.33 -18.33
CA ALA A 322 6.22 -26.40 -19.30
C ALA A 322 7.51 -26.70 -20.08
N TRP A 323 8.27 -25.67 -20.47
CA TRP A 323 9.54 -25.82 -21.17
C TRP A 323 10.63 -26.45 -20.30
N LEU A 324 10.76 -26.02 -19.04
CA LEU A 324 11.71 -26.61 -18.09
C LEU A 324 11.41 -28.09 -17.83
N ARG A 325 10.13 -28.46 -17.72
CA ARG A 325 9.71 -29.87 -17.56
C ARG A 325 9.99 -30.75 -18.77
N ARG A 326 10.11 -30.19 -19.98
CA ARG A 326 10.48 -30.93 -21.19
C ARG A 326 11.99 -31.12 -21.34
N ARG A 327 12.80 -30.38 -20.58
CA ARG A 327 14.27 -30.43 -20.62
C ARG A 327 14.89 -31.19 -19.44
N ALA A 328 14.11 -31.48 -18.40
CA ALA A 328 14.47 -32.33 -17.27
C ALA A 328 14.07 -33.77 -17.57
#